data_AF-A0A1Q7E7X8-F1
#
_entry.id   AF-A0A1Q7E7X8-F1
#
_cell.length_a   1.000
_cell.length_b   1.000
_cell.length_c   1.000
_cell.angle_alpha   90.00
_cell.angle_beta   90.00
_cell.angle_gamma   90.00
#
_symmetry.space_group_name_H-M   'P 1'
#
loop_
_entity.id
_entity.type
_entity.pdbx_description
1 polymer ?
#
loop_
_entity_poly.entity_id
_entity_poly.type
_entity_poly.pdbx_seq_one_letter_code
_entity_poly.pdbx_strand_id
1 'polypeptide(L)'
;MTAAPSLPEIKIDAHSSAAEARAFLERDRLMAAYALADIDQPEVEGARWWIARRDGDIAAVVLVVEGLPFRPCFATGASDGLAAIFREAIRESSAWITCGGCT
;
A
#
# COMPACT_ATOMS: atom_id res chain seq x y z
N MET A 1 -26.07 25.46 2.43
CA MET A 1 -25.02 24.67 3.10
C MET A 1 -25.14 23.24 2.61
N THR A 2 -24.40 22.87 1.57
CA THR A 2 -24.35 21.48 1.10
C THR A 2 -23.31 20.77 1.95
N ALA A 3 -23.75 19.87 2.83
CA ALA A 3 -22.85 18.99 3.54
C ALA A 3 -22.07 18.19 2.49
N ALA A 4 -20.73 18.23 2.56
CA ALA A 4 -19.90 17.33 1.78
C ALA A 4 -20.33 15.89 2.16
N PRO A 5 -20.50 14.97 1.18
CA PRO A 5 -20.78 13.58 1.52
C PRO A 5 -19.66 13.11 2.44
N SER A 6 -20.02 12.59 3.61
CA SER A 6 -19.07 11.97 4.52
C SER A 6 -18.43 10.80 3.79
N LEU A 7 -17.18 10.98 3.35
CA LEU A 7 -16.43 9.91 2.71
C LEU A 7 -16.34 8.74 3.69
N PRO A 8 -16.55 7.49 3.24
CA PRO A 8 -16.48 6.34 4.12
C PRO A 8 -15.11 6.27 4.81
N GLU A 9 -15.12 5.87 6.08
CA GLU A 9 -13.92 5.82 6.93
C GLU A 9 -12.89 4.84 6.37
N ILE A 10 -11.65 5.31 6.18
CA ILE A 10 -10.52 4.49 5.76
C ILE A 10 -9.90 3.85 7.00
N LYS A 11 -9.78 2.52 7.00
CA LYS A 11 -9.10 1.76 8.07
C LYS A 11 -7.75 1.25 7.56
N ILE A 12 -6.71 1.41 8.37
CA ILE A 12 -5.34 1.00 8.05
C ILE A 12 -4.97 -0.23 8.87
N ASP A 13 -4.65 -1.33 8.20
CA ASP A 13 -4.01 -2.49 8.81
C ASP A 13 -2.49 -2.39 8.59
N ALA A 14 -1.74 -2.04 9.64
CA ALA A 14 -0.28 -1.83 9.58
C ALA A 14 0.56 -3.13 9.55
N HIS A 15 -0.09 -4.28 9.71
CA HIS A 15 0.54 -5.61 9.78
C HIS A 15 -0.26 -6.66 9.00
N SER A 16 -0.78 -6.31 7.82
CA SER A 16 -1.49 -7.26 6.96
C SER A 16 -0.58 -8.38 6.47
N SER A 17 -1.18 -9.54 6.18
CA SER A 17 -0.43 -10.68 5.66
C SER A 17 -0.06 -10.48 4.17
N ALA A 18 1.06 -11.06 3.75
CA ALA A 18 1.49 -11.03 2.35
C ALA A 18 0.49 -11.72 1.41
N ALA A 19 -0.28 -12.69 1.91
CA ALA A 19 -1.35 -13.37 1.17
C ALA A 19 -2.52 -12.42 0.83
N GLU A 20 -2.90 -11.53 1.75
CA GLU A 20 -3.95 -10.54 1.51
C GLU A 20 -3.50 -9.46 0.53
N ALA A 21 -2.24 -9.02 0.62
CA ALA A 21 -1.65 -8.10 -0.34
C ALA A 21 -1.61 -8.70 -1.75
N ARG A 22 -1.22 -9.98 -1.88
CA ARG A 22 -1.18 -10.71 -3.17
C ARG A 22 -2.53 -10.69 -3.89
N ALA A 23 -3.62 -11.01 -3.18
CA ALA A 23 -4.96 -11.07 -3.78
C ALA A 23 -5.44 -9.73 -4.36
N PHE A 24 -4.92 -8.60 -3.86
CA PHE A 24 -5.19 -7.28 -4.41
C PHE A 24 -4.29 -6.97 -5.62
N LEU A 25 -3.00 -7.23 -5.49
CA LEU A 25 -2.00 -6.97 -6.53
C LEU A 25 -2.23 -7.79 -7.81
N GLU A 26 -2.81 -8.99 -7.69
CA GLU A 26 -3.18 -9.81 -8.85
C GLU A 26 -4.24 -9.14 -9.75
N ARG A 27 -5.01 -8.16 -9.25
CA ARG A 27 -6.00 -7.42 -10.04
C ARG A 27 -5.38 -6.49 -11.07
N ASP A 28 -4.16 -6.01 -10.83
CA ASP A 28 -3.37 -5.23 -11.79
C ASP A 28 -1.91 -5.72 -11.80
N ARG A 29 -1.75 -6.93 -12.33
CA ARG A 29 -0.47 -7.65 -12.35
C ARG A 29 0.63 -6.92 -13.12
N LEU A 30 0.28 -6.09 -14.10
CA LEU A 30 1.28 -5.35 -14.90
C LEU A 30 1.91 -4.22 -14.08
N MET A 31 1.11 -3.50 -13.29
CA MET A 31 1.61 -2.45 -12.40
C MET A 31 2.23 -3.01 -11.11
N ALA A 32 1.79 -4.20 -10.68
CA ALA A 32 2.20 -4.81 -9.43
C ALA A 32 3.33 -5.85 -9.54
N ALA A 33 3.88 -6.08 -10.72
CA ALA A 33 4.83 -7.17 -10.97
C ALA A 33 6.03 -7.17 -10.01
N TYR A 34 6.55 -6.00 -9.64
CA TYR A 34 7.67 -5.88 -8.70
C TYR A 34 7.25 -6.19 -7.25
N ALA A 35 6.08 -5.70 -6.83
CA ALA A 35 5.54 -5.99 -5.50
C ALA A 35 5.16 -7.48 -5.32
N LEU A 36 4.66 -8.12 -6.39
CA LEU A 36 4.41 -9.57 -6.39
C LEU A 36 5.71 -10.37 -6.29
N ALA A 37 6.77 -9.94 -7.00
CA ALA A 37 8.09 -10.56 -6.91
C ALA A 37 8.69 -10.46 -5.49
N ASP A 38 8.46 -9.35 -4.78
CA ASP A 38 8.89 -9.19 -3.40
C ASP A 38 8.08 -10.07 -2.41
N ILE A 39 6.80 -10.37 -2.69
CA ILE A 39 6.01 -11.36 -1.92
C ILE A 39 6.59 -12.77 -2.09
N ASP A 40 7.04 -13.11 -3.31
CA ASP A 40 7.59 -14.43 -3.64
C ASP A 40 9.00 -14.65 -3.05
N GLN A 41 9.61 -13.64 -2.43
CA GLN A 41 10.93 -13.72 -1.79
C GLN A 41 10.80 -13.54 -0.26
N PRO A 42 10.50 -14.62 0.49
CA PRO A 42 10.30 -14.55 1.94
C PRO A 42 11.56 -14.10 2.71
N GLU A 43 12.74 -14.12 2.09
CA GLU A 43 13.99 -13.63 2.67
C GLU A 43 14.27 -12.13 2.45
N VAL A 44 13.35 -11.34 1.88
CA VAL A 44 13.53 -9.88 1.81
C VAL A 44 13.40 -9.29 3.22
N GLU A 45 14.54 -9.19 3.89
CA GLU A 45 14.67 -8.64 5.24
C GLU A 45 14.01 -7.25 5.29
N GLY A 46 12.95 -7.10 6.11
CA GLY A 46 12.29 -5.82 6.32
C GLY A 46 11.20 -5.43 5.32
N ALA A 47 10.63 -6.35 4.52
CA ALA A 47 9.41 -6.06 3.76
C ALA A 47 8.20 -5.83 4.69
N ARG A 48 7.67 -4.62 4.73
CA ARG A 48 6.49 -4.22 5.52
C ARG A 48 5.37 -3.75 4.61
N TRP A 49 4.16 -4.20 4.93
CA TRP A 49 2.95 -3.96 4.14
C TRP A 49 1.94 -3.14 4.92
N TRP A 50 1.25 -2.25 4.22
CA TRP A 50 0.09 -1.52 4.71
C TRP A 50 -1.06 -1.66 3.74
N ILE A 51 -2.25 -1.91 4.27
CA ILE A 51 -3.48 -1.99 3.49
C ILE A 51 -4.46 -0.95 4.02
N ALA A 52 -4.99 -0.12 3.12
CA ALA A 52 -6.12 0.75 3.38
C ALA A 52 -7.39 0.08 2.90
N ARG A 53 -8.39 -0.04 3.77
CA ARG A 53 -9.71 -0.57 3.44
C ARG A 53 -10.77 0.53 3.48
N ARG A 54 -11.71 0.48 2.54
CA ARG A 54 -12.93 1.28 2.51
C ARG A 54 -14.13 0.34 2.44
N ASP A 55 -15.06 0.46 3.38
CA ASP A 55 -16.26 -0.39 3.44
C ASP A 55 -15.98 -1.91 3.44
N GLY A 56 -14.80 -2.32 3.95
CA GLY A 56 -14.34 -3.71 3.99
C GLY A 56 -13.50 -4.15 2.79
N ASP A 57 -13.57 -3.42 1.68
CA ASP A 57 -12.79 -3.67 0.47
C ASP A 57 -11.41 -3.01 0.52
N ILE A 58 -10.40 -3.65 -0.07
CA ILE A 58 -9.07 -3.07 -0.19
C ILE A 58 -9.13 -1.91 -1.19
N ALA A 59 -8.84 -0.71 -0.69
CA ALA A 59 -8.80 0.52 -1.47
C ALA A 59 -7.39 0.86 -1.93
N ALA A 60 -6.36 0.58 -1.11
CA ALA A 60 -4.96 0.82 -1.47
C ALA A 60 -3.99 -0.09 -0.71
N VAL A 61 -2.81 -0.29 -1.27
CA VAL A 61 -1.72 -1.09 -0.68
C VAL A 61 -0.40 -0.35 -0.84
N VAL A 62 0.42 -0.39 0.21
CA VAL A 62 1.80 0.10 0.18
C VAL A 62 2.74 -0.99 0.71
N LEU A 63 3.86 -1.19 0.02
CA LEU A 63 5.00 -2.00 0.45
C LEU A 63 6.19 -1.07 0.66
N VAL A 64 6.89 -1.22 1.80
CA VAL A 64 8.21 -0.64 2.03
C VAL A 64 9.19 -1.76 2.35
N VAL A 65 10.34 -1.78 1.68
CA VAL A 65 11.43 -2.71 2.00
C VAL A 65 12.46 -1.99 2.86
N GLU A 66 12.43 -2.22 4.17
CA GLU A 66 13.29 -1.55 5.15
C GLU A 66 14.75 -2.05 5.14
N GLY A 67 15.01 -3.26 4.65
CA GLY A 67 16.36 -3.86 4.61
C GLY A 67 17.29 -3.27 3.55
N LEU A 68 16.81 -2.35 2.71
CA LEU A 68 17.62 -1.70 1.67
C LEU A 68 17.93 -0.24 2.04
N PRO A 69 19.13 0.28 1.70
CA PRO A 69 19.58 1.61 2.13
C PRO A 69 18.73 2.76 1.57
N PHE A 70 18.08 2.57 0.42
CA PHE A 70 17.19 3.56 -0.20
C PHE A 70 15.70 3.30 0.06
N ARG A 71 15.38 2.23 0.81
CA ARG A 71 14.04 1.84 1.26
C ARG A 71 12.96 2.00 0.17
N PRO A 72 12.97 1.15 -0.87
CA PRO A 72 12.01 1.28 -1.95
C PRO A 72 10.59 1.16 -1.40
N CYS A 73 9.74 2.07 -1.87
CA CYS A 73 8.32 2.14 -1.55
C CYS A 73 7.51 1.94 -2.82
N PHE A 74 6.66 0.92 -2.82
CA PHE A 74 5.68 0.68 -3.87
C PHE A 74 4.29 1.00 -3.33
N ALA A 75 3.53 1.82 -4.05
CA ALA A 75 2.21 2.26 -3.65
C ALA A 75 1.22 2.19 -4.82
N THR A 76 0.05 1.61 -4.58
CA THR A 76 -1.01 1.47 -5.60
C THR A 76 -2.41 1.47 -4.99
N GLY A 77 -3.42 1.82 -5.78
CA GLY A 77 -4.82 1.92 -5.40
C GLY A 77 -5.36 3.35 -5.35
N ALA A 78 -6.50 3.54 -4.68
CA ALA A 78 -7.20 4.81 -4.61
C ALA A 78 -6.38 5.87 -3.86
N SER A 79 -6.37 7.10 -4.40
CA SER A 79 -5.52 8.20 -3.93
C SER A 79 -5.80 8.61 -2.48
N ASP A 80 -7.04 8.49 -2.01
CA ASP A 80 -7.41 8.80 -0.63
C ASP A 80 -6.93 7.72 0.36
N GLY A 81 -7.00 6.44 -0.02
CA GLY A 81 -6.40 5.32 0.70
C GLY A 81 -4.89 5.47 0.85
N LEU A 82 -4.20 5.81 -0.24
CA LEU A 82 -2.76 6.08 -0.22
C LEU A 82 -2.42 7.29 0.67
N ALA A 83 -3.19 8.38 0.56
CA ALA A 83 -2.97 9.57 1.38
C ALA A 83 -3.18 9.32 2.88
N ALA A 84 -4.10 8.44 3.26
CA ALA A 84 -4.28 8.01 4.65
C ALA A 84 -3.05 7.23 5.15
N ILE A 85 -2.59 6.22 4.39
CA ILE A 85 -1.40 5.42 4.74
C ILE A 85 -0.17 6.31 4.95
N PHE A 86 0.12 7.22 4.02
CA PHE A 86 1.29 8.08 4.10
C PHE A 86 1.21 9.15 5.20
N ARG A 87 0.01 9.58 5.62
CA ARG A 87 -0.12 10.55 6.72
C ARG A 87 -0.04 9.88 8.09
N GLU A 88 -0.58 8.68 8.21
CA GLU A 88 -0.90 8.10 9.52
C GLU A 88 0.03 6.94 9.89
N ALA A 89 0.53 6.20 8.91
CA ALA A 89 1.24 4.94 9.16
C ALA A 89 2.72 4.99 8.76
N ILE A 90 3.06 5.63 7.64
CA ILE A 90 4.44 5.72 7.13
C ILE A 90 5.03 7.08 7.53
N ARG A 91 6.09 7.09 8.34
CA ARG A 91 6.77 8.32 8.81
C ARG A 91 8.21 8.47 8.31
N GLU A 92 8.70 7.55 7.47
CA GLU A 92 10.09 7.60 7.00
C GLU A 92 10.38 8.84 6.12
N SER A 93 11.48 9.54 6.43
CA SER A 93 11.87 10.81 5.82
C SER A 93 12.60 10.71 4.48
N SER A 94 12.91 9.50 4.00
CA SER A 94 13.73 9.28 2.79
C SER A 94 13.34 8.00 2.03
N ALA A 95 12.04 7.78 1.81
CA ALA A 95 11.58 6.69 0.94
C ALA A 95 11.46 7.16 -0.50
N TRP A 96 12.01 6.39 -1.45
CA TRP A 96 11.77 6.60 -2.88
C TRP A 96 10.48 5.89 -3.29
N ILE A 97 9.48 6.67 -3.70
CA ILE A 97 8.13 6.17 -3.99
C ILE A 97 7.97 5.94 -5.49
N THR A 98 7.63 4.71 -5.86
CA THR A 98 7.12 4.38 -7.19
C THR A 98 5.61 4.18 -7.09
N CYS A 99 4.85 4.89 -7.92
CA CYS A 99 3.40 4.82 -7.95
C CYS A 99 2.94 3.99 -9.16
N GLY A 100 2.26 2.88 -8.90
CA GLY A 100 1.68 2.03 -9.94
C GLY A 100 0.20 2.31 -10.07
N GLY A 101 -0.20 3.08 -11.09
CA GLY A 101 -1.60 3.25 -11.50
C GLY A 101 -2.53 3.83 -10.43
N CYS A 102 -2.54 5.16 -10.27
CA CYS A 102 -3.65 5.86 -9.63
C CYS A 102 -4.77 6.06 -10.65
N THR A 103 -5.91 5.39 -10.47
CA THR A 103 -7.19 5.74 -11.14
C THR A 103 -8.14 6.38 -10.15
#